data_AF-A0AAU1GVX7-F1
#
_entry.id   AF-A0AAU1GVX7-F1
#
_cell.length_a   1.000
_cell.length_b   1.000
_cell.length_c   1.000
_cell.angle_alpha   90.00
_cell.angle_beta   90.00
_cell.angle_gamma   90.00
#
_symmetry.space_group_name_H-M   'P 1'
#
loop_
_entity.id
_entity.type
_entity.pdbx_description
1 polymer ?
#
loop_
_entity_poly.entity_id
_entity_poly.type
_entity_poly.pdbx_seq_one_letter_code
_entity_poly.pdbx_strand_id
1 'polypeptide(L)'
;MSVRKAVMVMYRVCWIIVFAMVVLSLATRPPFPYWLTWVPAAVAIALALAAGRRARSAVTNPRPAVEVDPPVAGRWVALNSPADKVPSHGIHGYGQTYAIDIVAEPEPEPEPEPEPEPEPEPEPEPEPKAEAQPGSKPDAGVGAGKGGAVHGGLSRPKFRYLWPVVRRNRHFPAFRAPLLAVADGTVVHASHGRRDHLSRNSGPALIYLMLIEASVRDVLGPGGIVGNHLVLDLGDGTYAMYAHLRRGSLQVSVGEEVRAGQMLAECGNSGNSTEPHVHFQLMDDPDLDVAVGIPFTWRGIGLPANGEAFTAGGAAGRRPVPDSGAIQAL
;
A
#
# COMPACT_ATOMS: atom_id res chain seq x y z
N MET A 1 -26.61 1.75 14.01
CA MET A 1 -26.06 0.92 12.92
C MET A 1 -26.95 1.08 11.69
N SER A 2 -26.38 1.36 10.51
CA SER A 2 -27.18 1.52 9.29
C SER A 2 -27.75 0.18 8.80
N VAL A 3 -28.85 0.20 8.03
CA VAL A 3 -29.42 -1.01 7.41
C VAL A 3 -28.39 -1.75 6.55
N ARG A 4 -27.54 -1.01 5.83
CA ARG A 4 -26.50 -1.57 4.97
C ARG A 4 -25.43 -2.31 5.79
N LYS A 5 -25.01 -1.71 6.92
CA LYS A 5 -24.09 -2.37 7.84
C LYS A 5 -24.73 -3.62 8.45
N ALA A 6 -26.01 -3.57 8.81
CA ALA A 6 -26.75 -4.73 9.30
C ALA A 6 -26.79 -5.87 8.26
N VAL A 7 -26.97 -5.54 6.97
CA VAL A 7 -26.89 -6.52 5.87
C VAL A 7 -25.52 -7.18 5.79
N MET A 8 -24.43 -6.41 5.88
CA MET A 8 -23.07 -6.95 5.84
C MET A 8 -22.71 -7.78 7.08
N VAL A 9 -23.22 -7.39 8.26
CA VAL A 9 -23.13 -8.20 9.47
C VAL A 9 -23.87 -9.53 9.29
N MET A 10 -25.10 -9.49 8.77
CA MET A 10 -25.89 -10.70 8.49
C MET A 10 -25.18 -11.61 7.49
N TYR A 11 -24.62 -11.05 6.41
CA TYR A 11 -23.82 -11.78 5.43
C TYR A 11 -22.68 -12.58 6.10
N ARG A 12 -21.93 -11.96 7.03
CA ARG A 12 -20.87 -12.65 7.78
C ARG A 12 -21.41 -13.72 8.71
N VAL A 13 -22.48 -13.42 9.44
CA VAL A 13 -23.15 -14.39 10.33
C VAL A 13 -23.58 -15.62 9.53
N CYS A 14 -24.15 -15.45 8.33
CA CYS A 14 -24.49 -16.56 7.46
C CYS A 14 -23.28 -17.43 7.13
N TRP A 15 -22.14 -16.86 6.76
CA TRP A 15 -20.92 -17.64 6.47
C TRP A 15 -20.34 -18.34 7.71
N ILE A 16 -20.40 -17.71 8.89
CA ILE A 16 -20.00 -18.35 10.15
C ILE A 16 -20.90 -19.56 10.43
N ILE A 17 -22.22 -19.44 10.21
CA ILE A 17 -23.15 -20.55 10.35
C ILE A 17 -22.83 -21.67 9.35
N VAL A 18 -22.57 -21.36 8.07
CA VAL A 18 -22.16 -22.36 7.07
C VAL A 18 -20.92 -23.11 7.56
N PHE A 19 -19.88 -22.38 7.99
CA PHE A 19 -18.65 -22.99 8.47
C PHE A 19 -18.89 -23.91 9.67
N ALA A 20 -19.67 -23.44 10.67
CA ALA A 20 -20.02 -24.25 11.83
C ALA A 20 -20.80 -25.52 11.46
N MET A 21 -21.75 -25.42 10.52
CA MET A 21 -22.53 -26.56 10.03
C MET A 21 -21.66 -27.56 9.27
N VAL A 22 -20.73 -27.09 8.43
CA VAL A 22 -19.78 -27.95 7.71
C VAL A 22 -18.90 -28.70 8.70
N VAL A 23 -18.29 -28.00 9.67
CA VAL A 23 -17.45 -28.64 10.71
C VAL A 23 -18.25 -29.66 11.52
N LEU A 24 -19.47 -29.31 11.94
CA LEU A 24 -20.33 -30.24 12.69
C LEU A 24 -20.70 -31.49 11.87
N SER A 25 -20.92 -31.33 10.56
CA SER A 25 -21.26 -32.44 9.66
C SER A 25 -20.10 -33.40 9.37
N LEU A 26 -18.86 -32.98 9.61
CA LEU A 26 -17.69 -33.86 9.57
C LEU A 26 -17.63 -34.79 10.79
N ALA A 27 -18.13 -34.33 11.93
CA ALA A 27 -18.10 -35.08 13.19
C ALA A 27 -19.39 -35.87 13.48
N THR A 28 -20.53 -35.41 12.96
CA THR A 28 -21.85 -35.95 13.28
C THR A 28 -22.73 -35.99 12.05
N ARG A 29 -23.69 -36.92 12.00
CA ARG A 29 -24.77 -36.86 11.01
C ARG A 29 -25.80 -35.83 11.49
N PRO A 30 -26.05 -34.73 10.75
CA PRO A 30 -27.00 -33.73 11.19
C PRO A 30 -28.40 -34.33 11.30
N PRO A 31 -29.21 -33.93 12.31
CA PRO A 31 -30.57 -34.43 12.51
C PRO A 31 -31.59 -33.85 11.50
N PHE A 32 -31.10 -33.27 10.39
CA PHE A 32 -31.89 -32.62 9.35
C PHE A 32 -31.28 -32.91 7.96
N PRO A 33 -32.06 -32.78 6.87
CA PRO A 33 -31.56 -32.99 5.51
C PRO A 33 -30.32 -32.14 5.19
N TYR A 34 -29.30 -32.76 4.57
CA TYR A 34 -28.03 -32.09 4.27
C TYR A 34 -28.18 -30.81 3.46
N TRP A 35 -29.17 -30.70 2.56
CA TRP A 35 -29.36 -29.49 1.76
C TRP A 35 -29.65 -28.23 2.60
N LEU A 36 -30.18 -28.36 3.82
CA LEU A 36 -30.43 -27.23 4.72
C LEU A 36 -29.14 -26.55 5.19
N THR A 37 -27.98 -27.24 5.15
CA THR A 37 -26.67 -26.61 5.45
C THR A 37 -26.32 -25.49 4.47
N TRP A 38 -26.95 -25.47 3.29
CA TRP A 38 -26.69 -24.49 2.23
C TRP A 38 -27.65 -23.30 2.25
N VAL A 39 -28.72 -23.33 3.06
CA VAL A 39 -29.65 -22.18 3.16
C VAL A 39 -28.94 -20.90 3.61
N PRO A 40 -28.09 -20.91 4.66
CA PRO A 40 -27.36 -19.70 5.05
C PRO A 40 -26.39 -19.22 3.94
N ALA A 41 -25.78 -20.14 3.18
CA ALA A 41 -24.94 -19.78 2.03
C ALA A 41 -25.75 -19.07 0.93
N ALA A 42 -26.94 -19.60 0.60
CA ALA A 42 -27.83 -18.98 -0.38
C ALA A 42 -28.29 -17.58 0.06
N VAL A 43 -28.60 -17.40 1.36
CA VAL A 43 -28.91 -16.09 1.94
C VAL A 43 -27.70 -15.15 1.83
N ALA A 44 -26.50 -15.61 2.19
CA ALA A 44 -25.27 -14.81 2.06
C ALA A 44 -25.02 -14.36 0.62
N ILE A 45 -25.19 -15.26 -0.36
CA ILE A 45 -25.06 -14.94 -1.78
C ILE A 45 -26.10 -13.89 -2.20
N ALA A 46 -27.36 -14.04 -1.79
CA ALA A 46 -28.40 -13.06 -2.10
C ALA A 46 -28.11 -11.67 -1.50
N LEU A 47 -27.63 -11.63 -0.25
CA LEU A 47 -27.22 -10.40 0.42
C LEU A 47 -26.02 -9.75 -0.30
N ALA A 48 -25.00 -10.52 -0.68
CA ALA A 48 -23.85 -10.03 -1.42
C ALA A 48 -24.25 -9.48 -2.80
N LEU A 49 -25.12 -10.18 -3.52
CA LEU A 49 -25.65 -9.72 -4.80
C LEU A 49 -26.44 -8.41 -4.65
N ALA A 50 -27.23 -8.26 -3.58
CA ALA A 50 -27.97 -7.04 -3.28
C ALA A 50 -27.03 -5.88 -2.92
N ALA A 51 -26.08 -6.10 -2.00
CA ALA A 51 -25.10 -5.11 -1.58
C ALA A 51 -24.23 -4.63 -2.77
N GLY A 52 -23.82 -5.56 -3.64
CA GLY A 52 -23.01 -5.24 -4.82
C GLY A 52 -23.75 -4.45 -5.90
N ARG A 53 -25.08 -4.31 -5.87
CA ARG A 53 -25.80 -3.49 -6.87
C ARG A 53 -25.40 -2.03 -6.80
N ARG A 54 -25.29 -1.46 -5.59
CA ARG A 54 -24.92 -0.04 -5.41
C ARG A 54 -23.57 0.25 -6.02
N ALA A 55 -22.58 -0.59 -5.71
CA ALA A 55 -21.23 -0.39 -6.21
C ALA A 55 -21.13 -0.56 -7.73
N ARG A 56 -21.88 -1.51 -8.32
CA ARG A 56 -22.01 -1.62 -9.78
C ARG A 56 -22.71 -0.41 -10.41
N SER A 57 -23.78 0.10 -9.78
CA SER A 57 -24.47 1.30 -10.25
C SER A 57 -23.56 2.53 -10.21
N ALA A 58 -22.69 2.65 -9.21
CA ALA A 58 -21.72 3.73 -9.11
C ALA A 58 -20.63 3.68 -10.20
N VAL A 59 -20.39 2.51 -10.81
CA VAL A 59 -19.51 2.40 -11.98
C VAL A 59 -20.22 2.85 -13.25
N THR A 60 -21.51 2.52 -13.38
CA THR A 60 -22.31 2.93 -14.54
C THR A 60 -22.68 4.41 -14.55
N ASN A 61 -22.77 5.03 -13.36
CA ASN A 61 -23.02 6.46 -13.17
C ASN A 61 -22.10 6.98 -12.06
N PRO A 62 -20.81 7.21 -12.37
CA PRO A 62 -19.85 7.66 -11.38
C PRO A 62 -20.10 9.10 -10.95
N ARG A 63 -19.79 9.40 -9.69
CA ARG A 63 -19.59 10.79 -9.25
C ARG A 63 -18.46 11.42 -10.10
N PRO A 64 -18.45 12.74 -10.28
CA PRO A 64 -17.29 13.43 -10.83
C PRO A 64 -16.02 13.08 -10.06
N ALA A 65 -14.90 13.00 -10.76
CA ALA A 65 -13.62 12.73 -10.13
C ALA A 65 -13.25 13.87 -9.17
N VAL A 66 -12.85 13.51 -7.96
CA VAL A 66 -12.38 14.48 -6.96
C VAL A 66 -10.87 14.66 -7.13
N GLU A 67 -10.42 15.90 -7.24
CA GLU A 67 -8.98 16.20 -7.26
C GLU A 67 -8.44 16.33 -5.83
N VAL A 68 -7.36 15.61 -5.52
CA VAL A 68 -6.66 15.67 -4.24
C VAL A 68 -5.13 15.68 -4.46
N ASP A 69 -4.34 16.05 -3.45
CA ASP A 69 -2.88 15.93 -3.51
C ASP A 69 -2.45 14.44 -3.52
N PRO A 70 -1.28 14.08 -4.08
CA PRO A 70 -0.72 12.73 -3.90
C PRO A 70 -0.46 12.43 -2.42
N PRO A 71 -0.69 11.19 -1.94
CA PRO A 71 -0.49 10.80 -0.54
C PRO A 71 0.99 10.61 -0.15
N VAL A 72 1.91 10.94 -1.06
CA VAL A 72 3.35 10.62 -0.96
C VAL A 72 4.18 11.74 -1.57
N ALA A 73 5.49 11.72 -1.32
CA ALA A 73 6.47 12.58 -1.98
C ALA A 73 7.59 11.74 -2.61
N GLY A 74 8.27 12.30 -3.61
CA GLY A 74 9.36 11.65 -4.33
C GLY A 74 8.86 10.80 -5.50
N ARG A 75 9.68 9.83 -5.94
CA ARG A 75 9.43 9.01 -7.13
C ARG A 75 8.75 7.68 -6.78
N TRP A 76 7.67 7.38 -7.50
CA TRP A 76 6.79 6.23 -7.26
C TRP A 76 6.33 5.62 -8.58
N VAL A 77 5.86 4.37 -8.54
CA VAL A 77 5.27 3.66 -9.68
C VAL A 77 3.92 3.09 -9.28
N ALA A 78 2.92 3.19 -10.16
CA ALA A 78 1.64 2.53 -9.96
C ALA A 78 1.72 1.03 -10.29
N LEU A 79 1.21 0.20 -9.39
CA LEU A 79 1.09 -1.25 -9.56
C LEU A 79 -0.29 -1.66 -10.07
N ASN A 80 -1.32 -1.13 -9.43
CA ASN A 80 -2.72 -1.30 -9.78
C ASN A 80 -3.36 0.07 -9.78
N SER A 81 -3.87 0.52 -10.92
CA SER A 81 -4.46 1.84 -11.11
C SER A 81 -5.82 1.73 -11.76
N PRO A 82 -6.79 2.56 -11.37
CA PRO A 82 -8.06 2.65 -12.08
C PRO A 82 -7.95 3.38 -13.42
N ALA A 83 -6.79 3.94 -13.77
CA ALA A 83 -6.51 4.45 -15.10
C ALA A 83 -6.58 3.34 -16.17
N ASP A 84 -6.17 2.12 -15.85
CA ASP A 84 -6.21 0.98 -16.79
C ASP A 84 -7.49 0.16 -16.69
N LYS A 85 -8.03 0.00 -15.49
CA LYS A 85 -9.14 -0.92 -15.23
C LYS A 85 -9.99 -0.48 -14.05
N VAL A 86 -11.30 -0.49 -14.23
CA VAL A 86 -12.26 -0.27 -13.13
C VAL A 86 -13.18 -1.50 -13.02
N PRO A 87 -13.25 -2.19 -11.88
CA PRO A 87 -12.49 -1.93 -10.65
C PRO A 87 -11.01 -2.34 -10.78
N SER A 88 -10.09 -1.51 -10.28
CA SER A 88 -8.65 -1.71 -10.41
C SER A 88 -8.16 -3.00 -9.75
N HIS A 89 -8.71 -3.32 -8.59
CA HIS A 89 -8.37 -4.51 -7.81
C HIS A 89 -9.30 -5.70 -8.11
N GLY A 90 -10.13 -5.61 -9.16
CA GLY A 90 -11.09 -6.65 -9.53
C GLY A 90 -12.30 -6.76 -8.59
N ILE A 91 -12.39 -5.94 -7.56
CA ILE A 91 -13.46 -5.93 -6.57
C ILE A 91 -13.96 -4.50 -6.30
N HIS A 92 -15.25 -4.39 -5.99
CA HIS A 92 -15.86 -3.11 -5.59
C HIS A 92 -16.00 -2.95 -4.07
N GLY A 93 -15.95 -4.07 -3.35
CA GLY A 93 -16.12 -4.09 -1.90
C GLY A 93 -15.04 -3.27 -1.20
N TYR A 94 -15.35 -2.79 0.01
CA TYR A 94 -14.42 -2.00 0.81
C TYR A 94 -14.05 -0.65 0.20
N GLY A 95 -14.86 -0.11 -0.71
CA GLY A 95 -14.59 1.15 -1.40
C GLY A 95 -13.49 1.07 -2.48
N GLN A 96 -13.04 -0.13 -2.86
CA GLN A 96 -11.85 -0.32 -3.69
C GLN A 96 -12.04 -0.13 -5.20
N THR A 97 -13.24 0.27 -5.66
CA THR A 97 -13.54 0.40 -7.10
C THR A 97 -12.50 1.24 -7.86
N TYR A 98 -12.07 2.36 -7.27
CA TYR A 98 -11.07 3.26 -7.84
C TYR A 98 -9.79 3.30 -7.01
N ALA A 99 -9.49 2.26 -6.22
CA ALA A 99 -8.27 2.25 -5.42
C ALA A 99 -7.01 2.21 -6.28
N ILE A 100 -5.91 2.74 -5.76
CA ILE A 100 -4.60 2.69 -6.40
C ILE A 100 -3.56 2.09 -5.44
N ASP A 101 -2.72 1.20 -5.97
CA ASP A 101 -1.53 0.70 -5.30
C ASP A 101 -0.30 1.36 -5.92
N ILE A 102 0.53 1.97 -5.09
CA ILE A 102 1.82 2.55 -5.52
C ILE A 102 2.97 2.03 -4.67
N VAL A 103 4.14 1.92 -5.29
CA VAL A 103 5.40 1.57 -4.64
C VAL A 103 6.47 2.62 -4.90
N ALA A 104 7.30 2.87 -3.90
CA ALA A 104 8.41 3.78 -4.05
C ALA A 104 9.46 3.16 -4.99
N GLU A 105 9.97 3.99 -5.89
CA GLU A 105 11.10 3.65 -6.74
C GLU A 105 12.20 4.66 -6.43
N PRO A 106 13.38 4.22 -5.94
CA PRO A 106 14.49 5.13 -5.70
C PRO A 106 14.81 5.89 -7.00
N GLU A 107 15.26 7.13 -6.89
CA GLU A 107 15.87 7.78 -8.05
C GLU A 107 17.07 6.94 -8.50
N PRO A 108 17.25 6.75 -9.83
CA PRO A 108 18.42 6.05 -10.33
C PRO A 108 19.67 6.75 -9.81
N GLU A 109 20.61 5.99 -9.24
CA GLU A 109 21.91 6.54 -8.88
C GLU A 109 22.55 7.13 -10.14
N PRO A 110 23.17 8.33 -10.06
CA PRO A 110 23.91 8.86 -11.19
C PRO A 110 24.96 7.84 -11.62
N GLU A 111 25.04 7.55 -12.92
CA GLU A 111 26.08 6.68 -13.44
C GLU A 111 27.45 7.20 -12.98
N PRO A 112 28.35 6.34 -12.47
CA PRO A 112 29.69 6.78 -12.11
C PRO A 112 30.33 7.40 -13.36
N GLU A 113 30.82 8.63 -13.22
CA GLU A 113 31.58 9.28 -14.29
C GLU A 113 32.70 8.31 -14.74
N PRO A 114 32.94 8.14 -16.05
CA PRO A 114 34.01 7.26 -16.51
C PRO A 114 35.32 7.74 -15.88
N GLU A 115 36.03 6.82 -15.23
CA GLU A 115 37.35 7.12 -14.65
C GLU A 115 38.23 7.74 -15.75
N PRO A 116 38.93 8.86 -15.47
CA PRO A 116 39.86 9.43 -16.44
C PRO A 116 40.87 8.36 -16.82
N GLU A 117 41.08 8.16 -18.13
CA GLU A 117 42.09 7.22 -18.62
C GLU A 117 43.43 7.52 -17.93
N PRO A 118 44.15 6.50 -17.43
CA PRO A 118 45.44 6.73 -16.79
C PRO A 118 46.37 7.41 -17.79
N GLU A 119 46.95 8.54 -17.38
CA GLU A 119 47.98 9.22 -18.18
C GLU A 119 49.06 8.20 -18.55
N PRO A 120 49.56 8.20 -19.81
CA PRO A 120 50.59 7.26 -20.22
C PRO A 120 51.81 7.45 -19.31
N GLU A 121 52.21 6.37 -18.63
CA GLU A 121 53.40 6.37 -17.79
C GLU A 121 54.61 6.85 -18.62
N PRO A 122 55.42 7.79 -18.11
CA PRO A 122 56.64 8.18 -18.80
C PRO A 122 57.56 6.96 -18.92
N GLU A 123 58.10 6.74 -20.12
CA GLU A 123 59.02 5.63 -20.40
C GLU A 123 60.16 5.61 -19.38
N PRO A 124 60.48 4.47 -18.77
CA PRO A 124 61.53 4.40 -17.76
C PRO A 124 62.89 4.68 -18.39
N GLU A 125 63.60 5.68 -17.84
CA GLU A 125 65.02 5.87 -18.12
C GLU A 125 65.83 4.62 -17.70
N PRO A 126 66.89 4.25 -18.45
CA PRO A 126 67.63 3.03 -18.17
C PRO A 126 68.42 3.13 -16.85
N GLU A 127 68.05 2.31 -15.87
CA GLU A 127 68.76 2.22 -14.59
C GLU A 127 70.19 1.62 -14.73
N PRO A 128 71.18 2.13 -13.98
CA PRO A 128 72.47 1.46 -13.82
C PRO A 128 72.39 0.32 -12.79
N LYS A 129 73.12 -0.77 -13.09
CA LYS A 129 73.16 -2.03 -12.32
C LYS A 129 73.88 -1.95 -10.98
N ALA A 130 73.50 -2.91 -10.10
CA ALA A 130 74.12 -3.41 -8.86
C ALA A 130 73.60 -2.72 -7.57
N GLU A 131 73.32 -3.38 -6.44
CA GLU A 131 73.74 -4.68 -5.90
C GLU A 131 72.77 -5.09 -4.75
N ALA A 132 72.85 -6.34 -4.27
CA ALA A 132 71.78 -7.00 -3.53
C ALA A 132 71.93 -7.04 -1.98
N GLN A 133 70.75 -7.08 -1.33
CA GLN A 133 70.37 -7.73 -0.05
C GLN A 133 70.61 -7.00 1.30
N PRO A 134 69.94 -7.42 2.42
CA PRO A 134 68.56 -7.93 2.60
C PRO A 134 67.85 -7.38 3.87
N GLY A 135 66.54 -7.59 4.04
CA GLY A 135 65.95 -7.53 5.40
C GLY A 135 64.41 -7.44 5.55
N SER A 136 63.85 -8.48 6.18
CA SER A 136 62.70 -8.50 7.11
C SER A 136 61.27 -8.12 6.67
N LYS A 137 60.40 -9.15 6.68
CA LYS A 137 58.95 -9.12 7.04
C LYS A 137 58.81 -8.89 8.57
N PRO A 138 57.69 -8.33 9.11
CA PRO A 138 56.34 -8.94 9.12
C PRO A 138 55.22 -7.85 9.04
N ASP A 139 53.91 -8.01 9.24
CA ASP A 139 53.00 -9.09 9.60
C ASP A 139 51.57 -8.67 9.19
N ALA A 140 50.64 -9.62 9.25
CA ALA A 140 49.22 -9.45 8.97
C ALA A 140 48.49 -8.51 9.98
N GLY A 141 47.62 -7.64 9.46
CA GLY A 141 46.72 -6.77 10.23
C GLY A 141 45.25 -7.01 9.89
N VAL A 142 44.51 -7.48 10.89
CA VAL A 142 43.08 -7.81 10.91
C VAL A 142 42.21 -6.56 10.72
N GLY A 143 41.28 -6.60 9.76
CA GLY A 143 40.29 -5.54 9.51
C GLY A 143 39.01 -5.74 10.32
N ALA A 144 38.82 -4.87 11.32
CA ALA A 144 37.60 -4.75 12.11
C ALA A 144 36.42 -4.22 11.27
N GLY A 145 35.30 -4.95 11.28
CA GLY A 145 34.04 -4.49 10.69
C GLY A 145 33.42 -3.37 11.53
N LYS A 146 33.39 -2.16 10.98
CA LYS A 146 32.52 -1.07 11.47
C LYS A 146 31.27 -1.03 10.62
N GLY A 147 30.13 -1.17 11.29
CA GLY A 147 28.82 -0.84 10.73
C GLY A 147 28.77 0.64 10.34
N GLY A 148 28.39 0.89 9.10
CA GLY A 148 28.00 2.20 8.59
C GLY A 148 26.67 2.04 7.88
N ALA A 149 25.70 2.88 8.26
CA ALA A 149 24.44 3.02 7.54
C ALA A 149 24.74 3.44 6.11
N VAL A 150 24.34 2.61 5.14
CA VAL A 150 24.46 2.93 3.71
C VAL A 150 23.04 3.21 3.22
N HIS A 151 22.66 4.48 3.17
CA HIS A 151 21.52 4.96 2.38
C HIS A 151 21.95 5.04 0.91
N GLY A 152 22.31 3.91 0.31
CA GLY A 152 22.28 3.73 -1.15
C GLY A 152 20.86 3.34 -1.56
N GLY A 153 20.36 3.85 -2.68
CA GLY A 153 18.97 3.66 -3.09
C GLY A 153 18.68 2.19 -3.36
N LEU A 154 18.18 1.45 -2.36
CA LEU A 154 17.90 0.02 -2.51
C LEU A 154 16.90 -0.21 -3.65
N SER A 155 17.32 -0.85 -4.74
CA SER A 155 16.41 -1.23 -5.81
C SER A 155 15.29 -2.14 -5.27
N ARG A 156 14.04 -1.89 -5.67
CA ARG A 156 12.89 -2.71 -5.24
C ARG A 156 13.10 -4.18 -5.63
N PRO A 157 13.01 -5.14 -4.68
CA PRO A 157 13.14 -6.55 -4.99
C PRO A 157 12.07 -7.02 -5.99
N LYS A 158 12.51 -7.65 -7.09
CA LYS A 158 11.61 -8.26 -8.08
C LYS A 158 10.92 -9.51 -7.53
N PHE A 159 9.73 -9.82 -8.07
CA PHE A 159 9.04 -11.07 -7.83
C PHE A 159 9.92 -12.28 -8.16
N ARG A 160 9.86 -13.32 -7.34
CA ARG A 160 10.62 -14.57 -7.52
C ARG A 160 9.70 -15.77 -7.48
N TYR A 161 9.86 -16.69 -8.40
CA TYR A 161 8.99 -17.85 -8.47
C TYR A 161 9.17 -18.82 -7.28
N LEU A 162 10.39 -18.96 -6.73
CA LEU A 162 10.67 -19.99 -5.72
C LEU A 162 11.38 -19.47 -4.46
N TRP A 163 12.49 -18.75 -4.62
CA TRP A 163 13.34 -18.32 -3.50
C TRP A 163 13.82 -16.86 -3.66
N PRO A 164 13.95 -16.08 -2.56
CA PRO A 164 13.49 -16.38 -1.21
C PRO A 164 11.97 -16.41 -1.10
N VAL A 165 11.43 -17.28 -0.24
CA VAL A 165 9.97 -17.41 -0.04
C VAL A 165 9.38 -16.11 0.52
N VAL A 166 10.06 -15.52 1.50
CA VAL A 166 9.67 -14.25 2.13
C VAL A 166 10.89 -13.34 2.28
N ARG A 167 10.67 -12.03 2.36
CA ARG A 167 11.72 -11.02 2.61
C ARG A 167 11.32 -10.10 3.74
N ARG A 168 12.32 -9.49 4.38
CA ARG A 168 12.10 -8.46 5.39
C ARG A 168 11.66 -7.16 4.72
N ASN A 169 10.74 -6.44 5.34
CA ASN A 169 10.16 -5.22 4.77
C ASN A 169 11.19 -4.12 4.49
N ARG A 170 12.26 -4.05 5.29
CA ARG A 170 13.38 -3.11 5.09
C ARG A 170 14.12 -3.24 3.75
N HIS A 171 13.87 -4.31 2.98
CA HIS A 171 14.44 -4.45 1.63
C HIS A 171 13.59 -3.76 0.57
N PHE A 172 12.41 -3.24 0.91
CA PHE A 172 11.51 -2.56 -0.02
C PHE A 172 11.55 -1.05 0.25
N PRO A 173 11.78 -0.22 -0.78
CA PRO A 173 11.89 1.24 -0.62
C PRO A 173 10.67 1.91 -0.02
N ALA A 174 9.48 1.38 -0.31
CA ALA A 174 8.23 1.94 0.20
C ALA A 174 8.12 1.78 1.72
N PHE A 175 8.75 0.77 2.33
CA PHE A 175 8.61 0.54 3.76
C PHE A 175 9.20 1.70 4.56
N ARG A 176 8.40 2.27 5.47
CA ARG A 176 8.69 3.51 6.23
C ARG A 176 8.64 4.80 5.43
N ALA A 177 8.23 4.78 4.16
CA ALA A 177 8.00 6.01 3.41
C ALA A 177 6.88 6.83 4.08
N PRO A 178 7.03 8.15 4.20
CA PRO A 178 6.04 9.01 4.84
C PRO A 178 4.76 9.08 3.99
N LEU A 179 3.61 9.02 4.66
CA LEU A 179 2.30 9.22 4.04
C LEU A 179 1.71 10.55 4.48
N LEU A 180 1.24 11.31 3.51
CA LEU A 180 0.78 12.68 3.67
C LEU A 180 -0.72 12.78 3.48
N ALA A 181 -1.34 13.74 4.15
CA ALA A 181 -2.74 14.07 3.93
C ALA A 181 -2.97 14.62 2.51
N VAL A 182 -3.86 13.97 1.76
CA VAL A 182 -4.19 14.36 0.38
C VAL A 182 -5.02 15.66 0.30
N ALA A 183 -5.63 16.08 1.40
CA ALA A 183 -6.40 17.31 1.51
C ALA A 183 -6.53 17.70 2.99
N ASP A 184 -7.06 18.89 3.26
CA ASP A 184 -7.54 19.24 4.60
C ASP A 184 -8.70 18.29 4.96
N GLY A 185 -8.80 17.90 6.23
CA GLY A 185 -9.85 16.98 6.65
C GLY A 185 -9.79 16.62 8.12
N THR A 186 -10.71 15.74 8.55
CA THR A 186 -10.78 15.24 9.92
C THR A 186 -10.52 13.74 9.96
N VAL A 187 -9.70 13.27 10.90
CA VAL A 187 -9.49 11.84 11.11
C VAL A 187 -10.75 11.21 11.71
N VAL A 188 -11.44 10.36 10.96
CA VAL A 188 -12.68 9.68 11.42
C VAL A 188 -12.47 8.22 11.79
N HIS A 189 -11.37 7.61 11.33
CA HIS A 189 -10.99 6.25 11.74
C HIS A 189 -9.48 6.06 11.73
N ALA A 190 -8.96 5.35 12.73
CA ALA A 190 -7.55 5.00 12.84
C ALA A 190 -7.39 3.60 13.46
N SER A 191 -6.57 2.76 12.81
CA SER A 191 -6.23 1.42 13.28
C SER A 191 -4.72 1.21 13.17
N HIS A 192 -4.06 0.83 14.27
CA HIS A 192 -2.58 0.75 14.35
C HIS A 192 -2.03 -0.47 15.11
N GLY A 193 -2.89 -1.39 15.55
CA GLY A 193 -2.49 -2.50 16.43
C GLY A 193 -1.86 -3.70 15.73
N ARG A 194 -2.02 -3.85 14.40
CA ARG A 194 -1.63 -5.06 13.67
C ARG A 194 -0.15 -5.03 13.33
N ARG A 195 0.52 -6.18 13.45
CA ARG A 195 1.94 -6.33 13.08
C ARG A 195 2.10 -6.34 11.56
N ASP A 196 3.16 -5.72 11.09
CA ASP A 196 3.66 -5.91 9.74
C ASP A 196 4.18 -7.34 9.57
N HIS A 197 3.75 -8.03 8.53
CA HIS A 197 4.24 -9.37 8.19
C HIS A 197 5.44 -9.26 7.23
N LEU A 198 6.11 -10.39 6.97
CA LEU A 198 7.13 -10.47 5.93
C LEU A 198 6.49 -10.38 4.53
N SER A 199 7.25 -9.98 3.52
CA SER A 199 6.73 -9.92 2.15
C SER A 199 6.31 -11.30 1.67
N ARG A 200 5.21 -11.36 0.93
CA ARG A 200 4.72 -12.52 0.19
C ARG A 200 4.96 -12.37 -1.32
N ASN A 201 6.01 -11.65 -1.69
CA ASN A 201 6.46 -11.43 -3.07
C ASN A 201 7.26 -12.63 -3.62
N SER A 202 6.66 -13.81 -3.56
CA SER A 202 7.13 -15.04 -4.21
C SER A 202 5.97 -15.99 -4.55
N GLY A 203 6.20 -16.95 -5.45
CA GLY A 203 5.19 -17.95 -5.83
C GLY A 203 4.56 -18.68 -4.63
N PRO A 204 5.34 -19.39 -3.80
CA PRO A 204 4.81 -20.11 -2.63
C PRO A 204 4.10 -19.20 -1.63
N ALA A 205 4.63 -18.00 -1.38
CA ALA A 205 4.02 -17.07 -0.43
C ALA A 205 2.72 -16.45 -0.96
N LEU A 206 2.62 -16.22 -2.28
CA LEU A 206 1.39 -15.77 -2.93
C LEU A 206 0.32 -16.86 -2.92
N ILE A 207 0.68 -18.12 -3.16
CA ILE A 207 -0.25 -19.26 -3.06
C ILE A 207 -0.80 -19.37 -1.63
N TYR A 208 0.07 -19.29 -0.63
CA TYR A 208 -0.34 -19.28 0.77
C TYR A 208 -1.31 -18.12 1.10
N LEU A 209 -1.01 -16.91 0.59
CA LEU A 209 -1.89 -15.76 0.73
C LEU A 209 -3.28 -16.02 0.14
N MET A 210 -3.31 -16.51 -1.10
CA MET A 210 -4.54 -16.72 -1.88
C MET A 210 -5.40 -17.87 -1.33
N LEU A 211 -4.79 -19.00 -0.97
CA LEU A 211 -5.52 -20.21 -0.61
C LEU A 211 -5.92 -20.29 0.87
N ILE A 212 -5.17 -19.63 1.75
CA ILE A 212 -5.34 -19.80 3.21
C ILE A 212 -5.73 -18.48 3.86
N GLU A 213 -4.95 -17.42 3.67
CA GLU A 213 -5.17 -16.18 4.42
C GLU A 213 -6.32 -15.31 3.90
N ALA A 214 -6.51 -15.23 2.57
CA ALA A 214 -7.51 -14.34 1.97
C ALA A 214 -8.93 -14.69 2.44
N SER A 215 -9.32 -15.96 2.38
CA SER A 215 -10.66 -16.42 2.78
C SER A 215 -10.93 -16.21 4.27
N VAL A 216 -9.94 -16.45 5.15
CA VAL A 216 -10.09 -16.24 6.59
C VAL A 216 -10.22 -14.75 6.92
N ARG A 217 -9.42 -13.90 6.28
CA ARG A 217 -9.42 -12.46 6.55
C ARG A 217 -10.71 -11.79 6.07
N ASP A 218 -11.28 -12.23 4.97
CA ASP A 218 -12.53 -11.70 4.45
C ASP A 218 -13.71 -11.97 5.43
N VAL A 219 -13.74 -13.17 6.02
CA VAL A 219 -14.69 -13.53 7.09
C VAL A 219 -14.50 -12.66 8.34
N LEU A 220 -13.26 -12.33 8.69
CA LEU A 220 -12.92 -11.47 9.83
C LEU A 220 -13.20 -9.97 9.59
N GLY A 221 -13.63 -9.60 8.38
CA GLY A 221 -14.03 -8.25 8.01
C GLY A 221 -12.90 -7.35 7.48
N PRO A 222 -13.23 -6.11 7.08
CA PRO A 222 -12.38 -5.23 6.28
C PRO A 222 -11.02 -4.96 6.94
N GLY A 223 -10.98 -4.80 8.26
CA GLY A 223 -9.73 -4.56 8.99
C GLY A 223 -8.70 -5.69 8.84
N GLY A 224 -9.13 -6.92 8.55
CA GLY A 224 -8.25 -8.05 8.22
C GLY A 224 -7.54 -7.89 6.87
N ILE A 225 -8.23 -7.23 5.93
CA ILE A 225 -7.79 -6.98 4.56
C ILE A 225 -6.92 -5.72 4.53
N VAL A 226 -7.44 -4.57 4.96
CA VAL A 226 -6.71 -3.29 4.88
C VAL A 226 -5.60 -3.16 5.94
N GLY A 227 -5.63 -3.95 7.02
CA GLY A 227 -4.62 -3.90 8.06
C GLY A 227 -4.73 -2.66 8.96
N ASN A 228 -3.58 -2.11 9.35
CA ASN A 228 -3.55 -0.78 9.95
C ASN A 228 -3.91 0.24 8.86
N HIS A 229 -4.82 1.15 9.17
CA HIS A 229 -5.35 2.08 8.19
C HIS A 229 -5.86 3.35 8.86
N LEU A 230 -6.02 4.39 8.05
CA LEU A 230 -6.54 5.69 8.45
C LEU A 230 -7.64 6.08 7.46
N VAL A 231 -8.72 6.68 7.96
CA VAL A 231 -9.76 7.30 7.14
C VAL A 231 -9.87 8.77 7.52
N LEU A 232 -9.78 9.64 6.52
CA LEU A 232 -10.04 11.07 6.64
C LEU A 232 -11.42 11.39 6.03
N ASP A 233 -12.19 12.23 6.70
CA ASP A 233 -13.33 12.93 6.11
C ASP A 233 -12.81 14.22 5.47
N LEU A 234 -13.01 14.36 4.17
CA LEU A 234 -12.60 15.53 3.38
C LEU A 234 -13.74 16.54 3.19
N GLY A 235 -14.92 16.27 3.75
CA GLY A 235 -16.16 17.00 3.47
C GLY A 235 -16.94 16.44 2.27
N ASP A 236 -18.16 16.96 2.07
CA ASP A 236 -19.05 16.62 0.95
C ASP A 236 -19.28 15.11 0.71
N GLY A 237 -19.26 14.35 1.80
CA GLY A 237 -19.41 12.89 1.78
C GLY A 237 -18.29 12.20 0.99
N THR A 238 -17.07 12.72 1.06
CA THR A 238 -15.87 12.14 0.45
C THR A 238 -14.88 11.77 1.55
N TYR A 239 -14.47 10.51 1.58
CA TYR A 239 -13.54 9.99 2.57
C TYR A 239 -12.30 9.42 1.89
N ALA A 240 -11.12 9.73 2.41
CA ALA A 240 -9.85 9.19 1.92
C ALA A 240 -9.36 8.08 2.85
N MET A 241 -9.00 6.92 2.28
CA MET A 241 -8.50 5.77 3.05
C MET A 241 -7.07 5.41 2.64
N TYR A 242 -6.22 5.22 3.65
CA TYR A 242 -4.83 4.78 3.54
C TYR A 242 -4.69 3.43 4.23
N ALA A 243 -4.32 2.38 3.51
CA ALA A 243 -4.20 1.02 4.06
C ALA A 243 -2.74 0.58 4.25
N HIS A 244 -2.58 -0.60 4.84
CA HIS A 244 -1.30 -1.28 5.04
C HIS A 244 -0.27 -0.49 5.85
N LEU A 245 -0.72 0.43 6.71
CA LEU A 245 0.15 1.31 7.49
C LEU A 245 1.09 0.51 8.40
N ARG A 246 2.28 1.07 8.65
CA ARG A 246 3.25 0.48 9.56
C ARG A 246 2.70 0.48 10.98
N ARG A 247 2.94 -0.60 11.73
CA ARG A 247 2.54 -0.66 13.14
C ARG A 247 3.20 0.46 13.94
N GLY A 248 2.37 1.25 14.63
CA GLY A 248 2.83 2.31 15.53
C GLY A 248 3.48 3.50 14.81
N SER A 249 3.18 3.75 13.55
CA SER A 249 3.66 4.94 12.81
C SER A 249 2.66 6.08 12.73
N LEU A 250 1.40 5.89 13.14
CA LEU A 250 0.39 6.94 13.13
C LEU A 250 0.83 8.13 14.00
N GLN A 251 0.76 9.32 13.41
CA GLN A 251 1.09 10.60 14.07
C GLN A 251 -0.15 11.41 14.45
N VAL A 252 -1.33 10.94 14.06
CA VAL A 252 -2.62 11.63 14.26
C VAL A 252 -3.59 10.75 15.04
N SER A 253 -4.57 11.38 15.69
CA SER A 253 -5.62 10.72 16.46
C SER A 253 -7.01 10.90 15.86
N VAL A 254 -7.95 10.00 16.17
CA VAL A 254 -9.35 10.17 15.75
C VAL A 254 -9.92 11.46 16.35
N GLY A 255 -10.60 12.26 15.51
CA GLY A 255 -11.13 13.58 15.82
C GLY A 255 -10.16 14.73 15.53
N GLU A 256 -8.91 14.45 15.16
CA GLU A 256 -7.92 15.47 14.81
C GLU A 256 -8.18 16.04 13.41
N GLU A 257 -8.09 17.37 13.28
CA GLU A 257 -8.05 18.06 11.99
C GLU A 257 -6.63 18.05 11.43
N VAL A 258 -6.50 17.69 10.15
CA VAL A 258 -5.21 17.63 9.45
C VAL A 258 -5.22 18.57 8.26
N ARG A 259 -4.06 19.11 7.92
CA ARG A 259 -3.88 19.93 6.71
C ARG A 259 -3.30 19.11 5.55
N ALA A 260 -3.67 19.45 4.33
CA ALA A 260 -3.08 18.87 3.13
C ALA A 260 -1.54 18.92 3.22
N GLY A 261 -0.87 17.79 2.96
CA GLY A 261 0.58 17.63 3.05
C GLY A 261 1.11 17.31 4.45
N GLN A 262 0.28 17.34 5.50
CA GLN A 262 0.67 16.93 6.85
C GLN A 262 1.01 15.44 6.87
N MET A 263 2.09 15.08 7.57
CA MET A 263 2.45 13.67 7.77
C MET A 263 1.44 12.98 8.68
N LEU A 264 0.92 11.85 8.22
CA LEU A 264 -0.12 11.08 8.91
C LEU A 264 0.43 9.79 9.52
N ALA A 265 1.25 9.08 8.75
CA ALA A 265 1.76 7.77 9.09
C ALA A 265 2.97 7.43 8.22
N GLU A 266 3.44 6.19 8.34
CA GLU A 266 4.39 5.60 7.41
C GLU A 266 3.80 4.35 6.73
N CYS A 267 4.19 4.13 5.47
CA CYS A 267 3.90 2.91 4.72
C CYS A 267 4.46 1.67 5.44
N GLY A 268 3.62 0.65 5.55
CA GLY A 268 3.93 -0.61 6.22
C GLY A 268 3.70 -1.82 5.34
N ASN A 269 3.41 -2.94 5.97
CA ASN A 269 3.07 -4.21 5.34
C ASN A 269 2.15 -5.02 6.27
N SER A 270 1.11 -4.36 6.80
CA SER A 270 0.09 -4.97 7.64
C SER A 270 -1.14 -5.36 6.81
N GLY A 271 -2.02 -6.23 7.33
CA GLY A 271 -3.21 -6.64 6.58
C GLY A 271 -2.93 -7.71 5.52
N ASN A 272 -3.65 -7.66 4.41
CA ASN A 272 -3.56 -8.58 3.28
C ASN A 272 -2.72 -7.97 2.14
N SER A 273 -1.43 -7.76 2.41
CA SER A 273 -0.49 -7.21 1.42
C SER A 273 0.52 -8.27 0.96
N THR A 274 1.00 -8.14 -0.27
CA THR A 274 2.11 -8.95 -0.82
C THR A 274 3.47 -8.36 -0.49
N GLU A 275 3.60 -7.04 -0.37
CA GLU A 275 4.83 -6.33 -0.05
C GLU A 275 4.55 -4.90 0.42
N PRO A 276 5.51 -4.19 1.03
CA PRO A 276 5.33 -2.78 1.38
C PRO A 276 4.93 -1.93 0.16
N HIS A 277 3.75 -1.34 0.21
CA HIS A 277 3.18 -0.45 -0.80
C HIS A 277 2.14 0.47 -0.13
N VAL A 278 1.72 1.51 -0.85
CA VAL A 278 0.64 2.41 -0.41
C VAL A 278 -0.61 2.06 -1.22
N HIS A 279 -1.62 1.57 -0.51
CA HIS A 279 -2.98 1.45 -1.04
C HIS A 279 -3.75 2.69 -0.63
N PHE A 280 -4.26 3.42 -1.62
CA PHE A 280 -5.02 4.65 -1.44
C PHE A 280 -6.35 4.59 -2.22
N GLN A 281 -7.41 5.17 -1.65
CA GLN A 281 -8.70 5.30 -2.33
C GLN A 281 -9.53 6.46 -1.76
N LEU A 282 -10.46 6.97 -2.58
CA LEU A 282 -11.58 7.78 -2.11
C LEU A 282 -12.88 6.97 -2.09
N MET A 283 -13.76 7.28 -1.15
CA MET A 283 -15.01 6.55 -0.93
C MET A 283 -16.13 7.43 -0.35
N ASP A 284 -17.38 6.99 -0.47
CA ASP A 284 -18.59 7.75 -0.11
C ASP A 284 -19.12 7.55 1.32
N ASP A 285 -18.47 6.69 2.10
CA ASP A 285 -18.82 6.36 3.48
C ASP A 285 -17.54 5.98 4.25
N PRO A 286 -17.38 6.38 5.53
CA PRO A 286 -16.20 6.03 6.31
C PRO A 286 -16.16 4.54 6.69
N ASP A 287 -17.29 3.84 6.63
CA ASP A 287 -17.39 2.42 6.94
C ASP A 287 -17.11 1.57 5.70
N LEU A 288 -15.93 0.93 5.69
CA LEU A 288 -15.47 0.06 4.61
C LEU A 288 -16.48 -1.04 4.26
N ASP A 289 -17.34 -1.49 5.17
CA ASP A 289 -18.33 -2.52 4.83
C ASP A 289 -19.35 -2.08 3.78
N VAL A 290 -19.63 -0.79 3.72
CA VAL A 290 -20.73 -0.23 2.91
C VAL A 290 -20.25 0.82 1.92
N ALA A 291 -19.00 1.28 2.07
CA ALA A 291 -18.35 2.25 1.24
C ALA A 291 -18.28 1.83 -0.23
N VAL A 292 -18.53 2.80 -1.10
CA VAL A 292 -18.37 2.70 -2.55
C VAL A 292 -17.27 3.65 -2.98
N GLY A 293 -16.36 3.16 -3.82
CA GLY A 293 -15.24 3.96 -4.31
C GLY A 293 -15.71 5.15 -5.15
N ILE A 294 -15.04 6.29 -4.98
CA ILE A 294 -15.23 7.52 -5.74
C ILE A 294 -14.03 7.69 -6.68
N PRO A 295 -14.24 8.06 -7.96
CA PRO A 295 -13.12 8.38 -8.85
C PRO A 295 -12.34 9.59 -8.32
N PHE A 296 -11.04 9.61 -8.55
CA PHE A 296 -10.19 10.75 -8.18
C PHE A 296 -9.07 10.95 -9.18
N THR A 297 -8.41 12.10 -9.08
CA THR A 297 -7.17 12.42 -9.80
C THR A 297 -6.19 13.09 -8.84
N TRP A 298 -4.89 12.93 -9.06
CA TRP A 298 -3.90 13.68 -8.29
C TRP A 298 -3.57 15.01 -8.94
N ARG A 299 -3.58 16.06 -8.13
CA ARG A 299 -3.26 17.42 -8.54
C ARG A 299 -1.86 17.48 -9.17
N GLY A 300 -1.79 18.04 -10.37
CA GLY A 300 -0.54 18.25 -11.10
C GLY A 300 0.11 16.99 -11.70
N ILE A 301 -0.40 15.79 -11.40
CA ILE A 301 0.15 14.51 -11.88
C ILE A 301 -0.86 13.78 -12.76
N GLY A 302 -2.16 13.94 -12.49
CA GLY A 302 -3.16 13.04 -13.03
C GLY A 302 -3.16 11.71 -12.28
N LEU A 303 -3.66 10.65 -12.93
CA LEU A 303 -3.64 9.31 -12.38
C LEU A 303 -2.75 8.41 -13.23
N PRO A 304 -1.61 7.92 -12.70
CA PRO A 304 -0.66 7.12 -13.48
C PRO A 304 -1.25 5.74 -13.84
N ALA A 305 -0.94 5.23 -15.03
CA ALA A 305 -1.24 3.88 -15.45
C ALA A 305 -0.31 2.84 -14.80
N ASN A 306 -0.66 1.56 -14.88
CA ASN A 306 0.11 0.45 -14.35
C ASN A 306 1.51 0.43 -14.96
N GLY A 307 2.54 0.44 -14.10
CA GLY A 307 3.94 0.51 -14.48
C GLY A 307 4.42 1.92 -14.82
N GLU A 308 3.54 2.93 -14.85
CA GLU A 308 3.93 4.32 -15.05
C GLU A 308 4.56 4.89 -13.77
N ALA A 309 5.73 5.49 -13.95
CA ALA A 309 6.43 6.21 -12.89
C ALA A 309 5.97 7.66 -12.83
N PHE A 310 5.85 8.20 -11.63
CA PHE A 310 5.52 9.60 -11.40
C PHE A 310 6.35 10.17 -10.24
N THR A 311 6.48 11.49 -10.21
CA THR A 311 7.16 12.21 -9.12
C THR A 311 6.18 13.14 -8.45
N ALA A 312 5.92 12.91 -7.16
CA ALA A 312 5.08 13.76 -6.34
C ALA A 312 5.92 14.84 -5.64
N GLY A 313 5.58 16.10 -5.87
CA GLY A 313 6.18 17.22 -5.16
C GLY A 313 5.83 17.17 -3.68
N GLY A 314 6.84 17.18 -2.81
CA GLY A 314 6.62 17.40 -1.38
C GLY A 314 6.04 18.79 -1.12
N ALA A 315 5.52 19.03 0.09
CA ALA A 315 4.90 20.29 0.52
C ALA A 315 5.72 21.58 0.23
N ALA A 316 7.02 21.45 -0.07
CA ALA A 316 7.91 22.54 -0.48
C ALA A 316 7.64 23.14 -1.88
N GLY A 317 6.75 22.56 -2.70
CA GLY A 317 6.42 23.05 -4.04
C GLY A 317 5.19 23.95 -4.16
N ARG A 318 4.47 24.25 -3.06
CA ARG A 318 3.24 25.06 -3.12
C ARG A 318 3.57 26.52 -3.44
N ARG A 319 3.20 26.98 -4.65
CA ARG A 319 2.81 28.40 -4.82
C ARG A 319 1.45 28.59 -4.12
N PRO A 320 1.28 29.66 -3.32
CA PRO A 320 -0.03 29.99 -2.78
C PRO A 320 -1.03 30.15 -3.92
N VAL A 321 -2.19 29.51 -3.81
CA VAL A 321 -3.35 29.86 -4.62
C VAL A 321 -3.76 31.27 -4.18
N PRO A 322 -3.84 32.26 -5.07
CA PRO A 322 -4.33 33.57 -4.67
C PRO A 322 -5.81 33.44 -4.30
N ASP A 323 -6.18 33.95 -3.12
CA ASP A 323 -7.57 34.10 -2.70
C ASP A 323 -8.33 34.90 -3.76
N SER A 324 -9.12 34.21 -4.58
CA SER A 324 -10.14 34.83 -5.42
C SER A 324 -11.31 35.24 -4.53
N GLY A 325 -11.15 36.35 -3.80
CA GLY A 325 -12.16 36.77 -2.84
C GLY A 325 -11.94 38.10 -2.13
N ALA A 326 -11.09 38.99 -2.65
CA ALA A 326 -11.03 40.37 -2.18
C ALA A 326 -11.12 41.33 -3.37
N ILE A 327 -12.30 41.41 -3.99
CA ILE A 327 -12.70 42.64 -4.68
C ILE A 327 -13.28 43.56 -3.60
N GLN A 328 -12.39 44.36 -2.99
CA GLN A 328 -12.75 45.65 -2.43
C GLN A 328 -12.51 46.72 -3.51
N ALA A 329 -13.54 47.49 -3.82
CA ALA A 329 -13.51 48.93 -4.16
C ALA A 329 -14.99 49.35 -4.27
N LEU A 330 -15.48 50.21 -3.36
CA LEU A 330 -15.47 51.67 -3.50
C LEU A 330 -16.26 52.14 -4.74
#